data_AF-A0A977PZ47-F1
#
_entry.id   AF-A0A977PZ47-F1
#
_cell.length_a   1.000
_cell.length_b   1.000
_cell.length_c   1.000
_cell.angle_alpha   90.00
_cell.angle_beta   90.00
_cell.angle_gamma   90.00
#
_symmetry.space_group_name_H-M   'P 1'
#
loop_
_entity.id
_entity.type
_entity.pdbx_description
1 polymer ?
#
loop_
_entity_poly.entity_id
_entity_poly.type
_entity_poly.pdbx_seq_one_letter_code
_entity_poly.pdbx_strand_id
1 'polypeptide(L)'
;MFLILSTSLLLLAGCGTKPPEENATKPTMTESAAQTTIDRAKSANEKANQTAQTALDKAQTALNKAQTATEQATNKAQSALEQAQTATEQATNTAQSKMNEMKANAEKAKQSAANAVQGAIALKDGVQGMSSGVTSTLAAVQAGDLSTAQQEFMKLQESWTGLEGTVKTKSVKAYEEINGHMTTLGTLFKSGKPDANAAQLTSELQALGKSLTTVLTQK
;
A
#
# COMPACT_ATOMS: atom_id res chain seq x y z
N MET A 1 23.67 14.57 -39.77
CA MET A 1 24.62 14.36 -40.88
C MET A 1 23.92 13.49 -41.92
N PHE A 2 23.23 14.09 -42.89
CA PHE A 2 22.63 13.37 -44.01
C PHE A 2 23.12 14.05 -45.30
N LEU A 3 24.11 13.40 -45.92
CA LEU A 3 24.40 13.49 -47.35
C LEU A 3 23.25 12.86 -48.15
N ILE A 4 23.22 13.11 -49.47
CA ILE A 4 22.49 12.43 -50.59
C ILE A 4 21.49 13.38 -51.28
N LEU A 5 21.46 13.61 -52.60
CA LEU A 5 22.26 13.17 -53.75
C LEU A 5 22.07 14.21 -54.88
N SER A 6 23.16 14.60 -55.52
CA SER A 6 23.16 15.33 -56.80
C SER A 6 22.85 14.32 -57.91
N THR A 7 21.84 14.58 -58.75
CA THR A 7 21.58 13.73 -59.93
C THR A 7 21.34 14.60 -61.16
N SER A 8 22.38 14.69 -61.99
CA SER A 8 22.35 15.12 -63.39
C SER A 8 21.65 14.05 -64.24
N LEU A 9 20.82 14.44 -65.21
CA LEU A 9 20.36 13.58 -66.30
C LEU A 9 20.14 14.44 -67.55
N LEU A 10 21.15 14.60 -68.40
CA LEU A 10 21.51 13.82 -69.59
C LEU A 10 20.59 14.04 -70.80
N LEU A 11 21.11 14.87 -71.70
CA LEU A 11 20.83 14.99 -73.12
C LEU A 11 20.81 13.60 -73.81
N LEU A 12 19.82 13.33 -74.66
CA LEU A 12 19.99 12.36 -75.75
C LEU A 12 19.32 12.87 -77.04
N ALA A 13 20.14 12.85 -78.08
CA ALA A 13 19.86 13.26 -79.44
C ALA A 13 19.52 12.04 -80.32
N GLY A 14 18.80 12.28 -81.42
CA GLY A 14 19.11 11.65 -82.71
C GLY A 14 18.11 10.66 -83.28
N CYS A 15 17.40 11.09 -84.33
CA CYS A 15 17.26 10.47 -85.67
C CYS A 15 16.15 11.24 -86.41
N GLY A 16 16.27 11.77 -87.63
CA GLY A 16 17.22 11.48 -88.70
C GLY A 16 16.43 11.16 -89.97
N THR A 17 16.01 12.17 -90.75
CA THR A 17 15.59 11.99 -92.15
C THR A 17 16.01 13.19 -93.00
N LYS A 18 16.56 12.85 -94.17
CA LYS A 18 17.36 13.59 -95.17
C LYS A 18 16.49 14.52 -96.07
N PRO A 19 17.06 15.55 -96.74
CA PRO A 19 16.35 16.75 -97.17
C PRO A 19 15.87 16.70 -98.63
N PRO A 20 14.89 17.54 -99.04
CA PRO A 20 14.81 18.01 -100.40
C PRO A 20 15.62 19.31 -100.56
N GLU A 21 16.43 19.24 -101.60
CA GLU A 21 17.05 20.30 -102.37
C GLU A 21 16.05 21.39 -102.77
N GLU A 22 16.59 22.58 -103.05
CA GLU A 22 15.99 23.66 -103.86
C GLU A 22 15.52 24.92 -103.11
N ASN A 23 16.10 26.02 -103.61
CA ASN A 23 15.78 27.43 -103.42
C ASN A 23 16.33 28.14 -102.17
N ALA A 24 17.54 28.66 -102.35
CA ALA A 24 18.16 29.67 -101.52
C ALA A 24 17.42 31.03 -101.67
N THR A 25 16.23 31.15 -101.08
CA THR A 25 15.75 32.45 -100.60
C THR A 25 16.20 32.56 -99.16
N LYS A 26 17.39 33.16 -98.96
CA LYS A 26 17.87 33.60 -97.67
C LYS A 26 16.73 34.37 -96.98
N PRO A 27 16.08 33.84 -95.94
CA PRO A 27 15.10 34.63 -95.23
C PRO A 27 15.91 35.72 -94.54
N THR A 28 15.87 36.93 -95.08
CA THR A 28 16.05 38.13 -94.27
C THR A 28 14.90 38.12 -93.26
N MET A 29 15.07 37.33 -92.20
CA MET A 29 14.51 37.64 -90.91
C MET A 29 14.93 39.07 -90.64
N THR A 30 14.00 39.99 -90.77
CA THR A 30 14.20 41.34 -90.30
C THR A 30 14.60 41.22 -88.82
N GLU A 31 15.65 41.92 -88.44
CA GLU A 31 16.27 41.94 -87.10
C GLU A 31 15.23 42.03 -85.95
N SER A 32 14.09 42.66 -86.24
CA SER A 32 12.89 42.75 -85.40
C SER A 32 12.24 41.42 -84.98
N ALA A 33 12.17 40.39 -85.85
CA ALA A 33 11.51 39.12 -85.53
C ALA A 33 12.37 38.23 -84.60
N ALA A 34 13.70 38.25 -84.81
CA ALA A 34 14.66 37.58 -83.94
C ALA A 34 14.70 38.22 -82.54
N GLN A 35 14.71 39.56 -82.47
CA GLN A 35 14.68 40.30 -81.21
C GLN A 35 13.41 40.01 -80.39
N THR A 36 12.24 39.97 -81.04
CA THR A 36 10.96 39.64 -80.39
C THR A 36 10.97 38.23 -79.76
N THR A 37 11.64 37.28 -80.39
CA THR A 37 11.72 35.89 -79.89
C THR A 37 12.64 35.80 -78.67
N ILE A 38 13.75 36.53 -78.67
CA ILE A 38 14.67 36.65 -77.54
C ILE A 38 13.97 37.28 -76.33
N ASP A 39 13.17 38.34 -76.54
CA ASP A 39 12.48 39.02 -75.45
C ASP A 39 11.37 38.15 -74.81
N ARG A 40 10.64 37.36 -75.62
CA ARG A 40 9.71 36.36 -75.09
C ARG A 40 10.42 35.27 -74.30
N ALA A 41 11.57 34.78 -74.78
CA ALA A 41 12.35 33.77 -74.08
C ALA A 41 12.87 34.29 -72.72
N LYS A 42 13.36 35.54 -72.67
CA LYS A 42 13.77 36.20 -71.43
C LYS A 42 12.59 36.35 -70.46
N SER A 43 11.45 36.85 -70.93
CA SER A 43 10.25 37.00 -70.11
C SER A 43 9.73 35.66 -69.57
N ALA A 44 9.75 34.61 -70.39
CA ALA A 44 9.38 33.27 -69.97
C ALA A 44 10.35 32.70 -68.91
N ASN A 45 11.65 32.93 -69.07
CA ASN A 45 12.67 32.54 -68.10
C ASN A 45 12.52 33.28 -66.77
N GLU A 46 12.25 34.59 -66.82
CA GLU A 46 11.98 35.43 -65.64
C GLU A 46 10.77 34.89 -64.87
N LYS A 47 9.66 34.59 -65.57
CA LYS A 47 8.44 34.04 -64.99
C LYS A 47 8.66 32.64 -64.40
N ALA A 48 9.42 31.79 -65.07
CA ALA A 48 9.80 30.48 -64.56
C ALA A 48 10.62 30.60 -63.27
N ASN A 49 11.59 31.53 -63.24
CA ASN A 49 12.41 31.79 -62.06
C ASN A 49 11.59 32.32 -60.87
N GLN A 50 10.66 33.27 -61.11
CA GLN A 50 9.73 33.76 -60.08
C GLN A 50 8.82 32.64 -59.54
N THR A 51 8.35 31.75 -60.43
CA THR A 51 7.53 30.59 -60.03
C THR A 51 8.33 29.62 -59.17
N ALA A 52 9.58 29.35 -59.54
CA ALA A 52 10.49 28.51 -58.78
C ALA A 52 10.80 29.10 -57.40
N GLN A 53 11.06 30.41 -57.31
CA GLN A 53 11.31 31.09 -56.03
C GLN A 53 10.07 31.03 -55.13
N THR A 54 8.88 31.28 -55.68
CA THR A 54 7.62 31.17 -54.94
C THR A 54 7.38 29.75 -54.41
N ALA A 55 7.73 28.72 -55.19
CA ALA A 55 7.63 27.33 -54.76
C ALA A 55 8.63 27.01 -53.64
N LEU A 56 9.86 27.53 -53.73
CA LEU A 56 10.89 27.37 -52.71
C LEU A 56 10.50 28.04 -51.39
N ASP A 57 9.95 29.27 -51.44
CA ASP A 57 9.49 29.99 -50.25
C ASP A 57 8.32 29.26 -49.56
N LYS A 58 7.37 28.72 -50.35
CA LYS A 58 6.27 27.88 -49.82
C LYS A 58 6.79 26.59 -49.21
N ALA A 59 7.76 25.93 -49.84
CA ALA A 59 8.39 24.73 -49.32
C ALA A 59 9.13 25.01 -48.01
N GLN A 60 9.88 26.11 -47.93
CA GLN A 60 10.57 26.52 -46.70
C GLN A 60 9.58 26.86 -45.58
N THR A 61 8.48 27.54 -45.90
CA THR A 61 7.41 27.82 -44.93
C THR A 61 6.76 26.54 -44.40
N ALA A 62 6.47 25.59 -45.30
CA ALA A 62 5.92 24.29 -44.92
C ALA A 62 6.90 23.49 -44.04
N LEU A 63 8.19 23.50 -44.38
CA LEU A 63 9.24 22.85 -43.61
C LEU A 63 9.36 23.46 -42.21
N ASN A 64 9.40 24.79 -42.09
CA ASN A 64 9.48 25.48 -40.80
C ASN A 64 8.24 25.16 -39.93
N LYS A 65 7.04 25.17 -40.51
CA LYS A 65 5.81 24.78 -39.80
C LYS A 65 5.84 23.33 -39.34
N ALA A 66 6.36 22.42 -40.16
CA ALA A 66 6.53 21.01 -39.81
C ALA A 66 7.55 20.80 -38.69
N GLN A 67 8.67 21.54 -38.71
CA GLN A 67 9.67 21.53 -37.64
C GLN A 67 9.06 22.01 -36.31
N THR A 68 8.38 23.15 -36.30
CA THR A 68 7.72 23.67 -35.09
C THR A 68 6.65 22.71 -34.56
N ALA A 69 5.85 22.09 -35.44
CA ALA A 69 4.86 21.10 -35.03
C ALA A 69 5.53 19.86 -34.41
N THR A 70 6.68 19.44 -34.94
CA THR A 70 7.46 18.30 -34.43
C THR A 70 8.09 18.62 -33.06
N GLU A 71 8.64 19.81 -32.88
CA GLU A 71 9.18 20.29 -31.60
C GLU A 71 8.08 20.35 -30.53
N GLN A 72 6.92 20.92 -30.87
CA GLN A 72 5.77 20.96 -29.96
C GLN A 72 5.29 19.55 -29.58
N ALA A 73 5.22 18.62 -30.54
CA ALA A 73 4.83 17.25 -30.27
C ALA A 73 5.84 16.54 -29.35
N THR A 74 7.14 16.75 -29.59
CA THR A 74 8.23 16.18 -28.79
C THR A 74 8.20 16.70 -27.36
N ASN A 75 8.04 18.02 -27.17
CA ASN A 75 7.96 18.63 -25.84
C ASN A 75 6.73 18.13 -25.06
N LYS A 76 5.58 17.97 -25.73
CA LYS A 76 4.38 17.38 -25.10
C LYS A 76 4.61 15.93 -24.70
N ALA A 77 5.26 15.14 -25.56
CA ALA A 77 5.57 13.75 -25.26
C ALA A 77 6.55 13.62 -24.08
N GLN A 78 7.58 14.47 -24.01
CA GLN A 78 8.53 14.48 -22.90
C GLN A 78 7.85 14.86 -21.57
N SER A 79 7.03 15.91 -21.57
CA SER A 79 6.28 16.31 -20.37
C SER A 79 5.33 15.21 -19.89
N ALA A 80 4.65 14.51 -20.81
CA ALA A 80 3.79 13.38 -20.46
C ALA A 80 4.59 12.20 -19.87
N LEU A 81 5.80 11.94 -20.37
CA LEU A 81 6.67 10.89 -19.84
C LEU A 81 7.17 11.22 -18.42
N GLU A 82 7.59 12.46 -18.17
CA GLU A 82 8.02 12.92 -16.84
C GLU A 82 6.88 12.85 -15.81
N GLN A 83 5.66 13.24 -16.22
CA GLN A 83 4.47 13.10 -15.38
C GLN A 83 4.15 11.62 -15.07
N ALA A 84 4.25 10.74 -16.06
CA ALA A 84 4.02 9.31 -15.88
C ALA A 84 5.06 8.66 -14.95
N GLN A 85 6.34 9.04 -15.06
CA GLN A 85 7.40 8.57 -14.17
C GLN A 85 7.16 9.03 -12.72
N THR A 86 6.83 10.30 -12.54
CA THR A 86 6.53 10.87 -11.22
C THR A 86 5.32 10.19 -10.58
N ALA A 87 4.25 9.98 -11.34
CA ALA A 87 3.05 9.29 -10.86
C ALA A 87 3.35 7.84 -10.45
N THR A 88 4.22 7.16 -11.19
CA THR A 88 4.64 5.78 -10.87
C THR A 88 5.49 5.72 -9.60
N GLU A 89 6.41 6.66 -9.41
CA GLU A 89 7.23 6.77 -8.21
C GLU A 89 6.37 7.08 -6.97
N GLN A 90 5.45 8.03 -7.08
CA GLN A 90 4.50 8.37 -6.01
C GLN A 90 3.62 7.17 -5.62
N ALA A 91 3.13 6.41 -6.61
CA ALA A 91 2.34 5.21 -6.38
C ALA A 91 3.16 4.14 -5.65
N THR A 92 4.42 3.93 -6.06
CA THR A 92 5.33 2.96 -5.45
C THR A 92 5.68 3.34 -4.01
N ASN A 93 6.01 4.61 -3.76
CA ASN A 93 6.30 5.12 -2.42
C ASN A 93 5.08 5.01 -1.49
N THR A 94 3.89 5.31 -2.01
CA THR A 94 2.63 5.15 -1.27
C THR A 94 2.37 3.69 -0.93
N ALA A 95 2.58 2.77 -1.87
CA ALA A 95 2.43 1.34 -1.66
C ALA A 95 3.43 0.81 -0.61
N GLN A 96 4.69 1.25 -0.68
CA GLN A 96 5.72 0.86 0.29
C GLN A 96 5.41 1.37 1.70
N SER A 97 4.96 2.62 1.84
CA SER A 97 4.54 3.18 3.14
C SER A 97 3.40 2.36 3.75
N LYS A 98 2.35 2.09 2.97
CA LYS A 98 1.21 1.27 3.41
C LYS A 98 1.64 -0.15 3.78
N MET A 99 2.57 -0.75 3.03
CA MET A 99 3.10 -2.07 3.35
C MET A 99 3.86 -2.07 4.69
N ASN A 100 4.67 -1.05 4.95
CA ASN A 100 5.38 -0.90 6.21
C ASN A 100 4.41 -0.72 7.39
N GLU A 101 3.37 0.10 7.22
CA GLU A 101 2.30 0.27 8.22
C GLU A 101 1.55 -1.05 8.47
N MET A 102 1.20 -1.79 7.43
CA MET A 102 0.55 -3.10 7.56
C MET A 102 1.45 -4.09 8.31
N LYS A 103 2.75 -4.12 8.02
CA LYS A 103 3.71 -4.97 8.74
C LYS A 103 3.79 -4.61 10.23
N ALA A 104 3.85 -3.31 10.55
CA ALA A 104 3.86 -2.85 11.93
C ALA A 104 2.56 -3.21 12.67
N ASN A 105 1.41 -3.06 12.02
CA ASN A 105 0.11 -3.43 12.57
C ASN A 105 -0.02 -4.95 12.77
N ALA A 106 0.50 -5.75 11.85
CA ALA A 106 0.53 -7.21 11.97
C ALA A 106 1.38 -7.67 13.17
N GLU A 107 2.56 -7.09 13.38
CA GLU A 107 3.39 -7.40 14.55
C GLU A 107 2.73 -6.96 15.86
N LYS A 108 2.08 -5.78 15.89
CA LYS A 108 1.32 -5.32 17.05
C LYS A 108 0.16 -6.28 17.37
N ALA A 109 -0.58 -6.73 16.36
CA ALA A 109 -1.66 -7.69 16.53
C ALA A 109 -1.15 -9.03 17.06
N LYS A 110 -0.02 -9.52 16.53
CA LYS A 110 0.66 -10.73 17.02
C LYS A 110 1.06 -10.62 18.49
N GLN A 111 1.65 -9.49 18.90
CA GLN A 111 2.03 -9.26 20.28
C GLN A 111 0.81 -9.17 21.20
N SER A 112 -0.25 -8.47 20.79
CA SER A 112 -1.50 -8.41 21.55
C SER A 112 -2.13 -9.79 21.73
N ALA A 113 -2.11 -10.63 20.69
CA ALA A 113 -2.59 -12.01 20.77
C ALA A 113 -1.73 -12.85 21.72
N ALA A 114 -0.40 -12.73 21.65
CA ALA A 114 0.51 -13.44 22.57
C ALA A 114 0.24 -13.04 24.04
N ASN A 115 0.08 -11.75 24.31
CA ASN A 115 -0.24 -11.26 25.65
C ASN A 115 -1.60 -11.75 26.14
N ALA A 116 -2.62 -11.80 25.27
CA ALA A 116 -3.94 -12.31 25.62
C ALA A 116 -3.90 -13.82 25.96
N VAL A 117 -3.15 -14.61 25.19
CA VAL A 117 -2.92 -16.04 25.48
C VAL A 117 -2.18 -16.22 26.80
N GLN A 118 -1.10 -15.46 27.03
CA GLN A 118 -0.35 -15.53 28.27
C GLN A 118 -1.21 -15.15 29.49
N GLY A 119 -2.05 -14.11 29.36
CA GLY A 119 -3.00 -13.72 30.40
C GLY A 119 -4.06 -14.79 30.68
N ALA A 120 -4.54 -15.50 29.65
CA ALA A 120 -5.48 -16.60 29.82
C ALA A 120 -4.83 -17.81 30.51
N ILE A 121 -3.58 -18.14 30.17
CA ILE A 121 -2.81 -19.20 30.83
C ILE A 121 -2.58 -18.84 32.30
N ALA A 122 -2.12 -17.63 32.60
CA ALA A 122 -1.89 -17.17 33.96
C ALA A 122 -3.19 -17.19 34.81
N LEU A 123 -4.32 -16.76 34.23
CA LEU A 123 -5.61 -16.85 34.90
C LEU A 123 -6.00 -18.30 35.19
N LYS A 124 -5.85 -19.20 34.20
CA LYS A 124 -6.16 -20.62 34.37
C LYS A 124 -5.31 -21.24 35.46
N ASP A 125 -4.00 -21.05 35.42
CA ASP A 125 -3.06 -21.63 36.38
C ASP A 125 -3.30 -21.05 37.78
N GLY A 126 -3.58 -19.75 37.88
CA GLY A 126 -3.97 -19.10 39.13
C GLY A 126 -5.26 -19.65 39.74
N VAL A 127 -6.32 -19.80 38.92
CA VAL A 127 -7.58 -20.42 39.37
C VAL A 127 -7.36 -21.87 39.82
N GLN A 128 -6.55 -22.65 39.10
CA GLN A 128 -6.21 -24.02 39.49
C GLN A 128 -5.43 -24.08 40.81
N GLY A 129 -4.49 -23.17 41.02
CA GLY A 129 -3.77 -23.01 42.28
C GLY A 129 -4.72 -22.69 43.43
N MET A 130 -5.63 -21.74 43.24
CA MET A 130 -6.66 -21.41 44.23
C MET A 130 -7.59 -22.59 44.51
N SER A 131 -8.07 -23.32 43.50
CA SER A 131 -8.90 -24.51 43.70
C SER A 131 -8.18 -25.59 44.52
N SER A 132 -6.87 -25.74 44.32
CA SER A 132 -6.04 -26.64 45.13
C SER A 132 -5.95 -26.16 46.58
N GLY A 133 -5.72 -24.86 46.80
CA GLY A 133 -5.71 -24.25 48.13
C GLY A 133 -7.05 -24.38 48.88
N VAL A 134 -8.18 -24.20 48.18
CA VAL A 134 -9.53 -24.46 48.72
C VAL A 134 -9.66 -25.92 49.16
N THR A 135 -9.20 -26.86 48.32
CA THR A 135 -9.26 -28.29 48.64
C THR A 135 -8.43 -28.63 49.88
N SER A 136 -7.19 -28.13 49.98
CA SER A 136 -6.34 -28.33 51.15
C SER A 136 -6.92 -27.72 52.42
N THR A 137 -7.45 -26.49 52.32
CA THR A 137 -8.11 -25.81 53.44
C THR A 137 -9.33 -26.61 53.91
N LEU A 138 -10.15 -27.09 52.97
CA LEU A 138 -11.34 -27.89 53.27
C LEU A 138 -10.97 -29.22 53.95
N ALA A 139 -9.94 -29.91 53.46
CA ALA A 139 -9.48 -31.16 54.06
C ALA A 139 -9.03 -30.95 55.52
N ALA A 140 -8.30 -29.86 55.80
CA ALA A 140 -7.87 -29.53 57.16
C ALA A 140 -9.06 -29.19 58.08
N VAL A 141 -10.05 -28.43 57.59
CA VAL A 141 -11.30 -28.18 58.33
C VAL A 141 -12.03 -29.49 58.65
N GLN A 142 -12.13 -30.40 57.67
CA GLN A 142 -12.80 -31.69 57.85
C GLN A 142 -12.05 -32.63 58.80
N ALA A 143 -10.73 -32.50 58.89
CA ALA A 143 -9.89 -33.23 59.85
C ALA A 143 -9.91 -32.61 61.26
N GLY A 144 -10.54 -31.44 61.45
CA GLY A 144 -10.49 -30.68 62.70
C GLY A 144 -9.16 -29.97 62.94
N ASP A 145 -8.24 -29.96 61.96
CA ASP A 145 -6.96 -29.26 62.05
C ASP A 145 -7.12 -27.80 61.61
N LEU A 146 -7.69 -26.99 62.51
CA LEU A 146 -8.03 -25.60 62.23
C LEU A 146 -6.82 -24.68 62.18
N SER A 147 -5.71 -25.07 62.80
CA SER A 147 -4.44 -24.33 62.68
C SER A 147 -3.90 -24.45 61.26
N THR A 148 -3.84 -25.67 60.71
CA THR A 148 -3.46 -25.90 59.32
C THR A 148 -4.45 -25.26 58.36
N ALA A 149 -5.76 -25.38 58.60
CA ALA A 149 -6.77 -24.75 57.77
C ALA A 149 -6.59 -23.23 57.69
N GLN A 150 -6.31 -22.56 58.81
CA GLN A 150 -6.06 -21.13 58.83
C GLN A 150 -4.80 -20.75 58.03
N GLN A 151 -3.72 -21.53 58.14
CA GLN A 151 -2.50 -21.29 57.37
C GLN A 151 -2.73 -21.45 55.86
N GLU A 152 -3.42 -22.51 55.44
CA GLU A 152 -3.78 -22.73 54.03
C GLU A 152 -4.71 -21.63 53.51
N PHE A 153 -5.66 -21.18 54.33
CA PHE A 153 -6.52 -20.06 53.98
C PHE A 153 -5.75 -18.74 53.79
N MET A 154 -4.72 -18.46 54.60
CA MET A 154 -3.87 -17.28 54.41
C MET A 154 -3.14 -17.30 53.07
N LYS A 155 -2.62 -18.45 52.65
CA LYS A 155 -2.00 -18.63 51.32
C LYS A 155 -3.03 -18.43 50.20
N LEU A 156 -4.27 -18.88 50.42
CA LEU A 156 -5.38 -18.67 49.50
C LEU A 156 -5.73 -17.18 49.37
N GLN A 157 -5.71 -16.42 50.47
CA GLN A 157 -5.91 -14.97 50.44
C GLN A 157 -4.84 -14.25 49.63
N GLU A 158 -3.57 -14.60 49.84
CA GLU A 158 -2.46 -14.05 49.07
C GLU A 158 -2.60 -14.35 47.56
N SER A 159 -2.95 -15.59 47.23
CA SER A 159 -3.20 -16.01 45.84
C SER A 159 -4.37 -15.24 45.22
N TRP A 160 -5.44 -14.98 45.98
CA TRP A 160 -6.59 -14.20 45.52
C TRP A 160 -6.22 -12.76 45.19
N THR A 161 -5.43 -12.08 46.03
CA THR A 161 -4.99 -10.69 45.79
C THR A 161 -4.23 -10.54 44.47
N GLY A 162 -3.47 -11.55 44.05
CA GLY A 162 -2.80 -11.56 42.75
C GLY A 162 -3.74 -11.74 41.55
N LEU A 163 -4.94 -12.29 41.75
CA LEU A 163 -5.87 -12.67 40.68
C LEU A 163 -7.12 -11.79 40.60
N GLU A 164 -7.50 -11.13 41.70
CA GLU A 164 -8.80 -10.46 41.85
C GLU A 164 -9.06 -9.43 40.74
N GLY A 165 -8.04 -8.68 40.32
CA GLY A 165 -8.15 -7.71 39.23
C GLY A 165 -8.44 -8.38 37.89
N THR A 166 -7.73 -9.46 37.58
CA THR A 166 -7.92 -10.21 36.33
C THR A 166 -9.31 -10.87 36.30
N VAL A 167 -9.75 -11.44 37.43
CA VAL A 167 -11.07 -12.04 37.56
C VAL A 167 -12.15 -10.98 37.40
N LYS A 168 -12.00 -9.81 38.03
CA LYS A 168 -12.95 -8.68 37.91
C LYS A 168 -13.08 -8.18 36.48
N THR A 169 -11.99 -8.10 35.72
CA THR A 169 -12.02 -7.73 34.30
C THR A 169 -12.75 -8.78 33.45
N LYS A 170 -12.65 -10.06 33.80
CA LYS A 170 -13.32 -11.17 33.09
C LYS A 170 -14.79 -11.31 33.45
N SER A 171 -15.11 -11.24 34.74
CA SER A 171 -16.45 -11.41 35.29
C SER A 171 -16.56 -10.70 36.63
N VAL A 172 -17.21 -9.54 36.62
CA VAL A 172 -17.53 -8.77 37.84
C VAL A 172 -18.33 -9.64 38.82
N LYS A 173 -19.30 -10.41 38.31
CA LYS A 173 -20.12 -11.31 39.13
C LYS A 173 -19.27 -12.38 39.83
N ALA A 174 -18.38 -13.07 39.11
CA ALA A 174 -17.54 -14.10 39.72
C ALA A 174 -16.58 -13.48 40.75
N TYR A 175 -16.04 -12.28 40.48
CA TYR A 175 -15.24 -11.53 41.44
C TYR A 175 -16.02 -11.22 42.72
N GLU A 176 -17.26 -10.72 42.61
CA GLU A 176 -18.09 -10.39 43.77
C GLU A 176 -18.41 -11.62 44.62
N GLU A 177 -18.77 -12.75 43.99
CA GLU A 177 -19.03 -14.02 44.68
C GLU A 177 -17.78 -14.53 45.41
N ILE A 178 -16.64 -14.60 44.72
CA ILE A 178 -15.38 -15.07 45.30
C ILE A 178 -14.96 -14.15 46.46
N ASN A 179 -14.99 -12.83 46.26
CA ASN A 179 -14.59 -11.88 47.29
C ASN A 179 -15.53 -11.95 48.52
N GLY A 180 -16.82 -12.17 48.30
CA GLY A 180 -17.79 -12.44 49.36
C GLY A 180 -17.42 -13.66 50.20
N HIS A 181 -17.19 -14.81 49.56
CA HIS A 181 -16.77 -16.03 50.25
C HIS A 181 -15.44 -15.86 50.99
N MET A 182 -14.44 -15.23 50.37
CA MET A 182 -13.15 -14.94 50.99
C MET A 182 -13.30 -14.06 52.24
N THR A 183 -14.19 -13.06 52.21
CA THR A 183 -14.46 -12.18 53.36
C THR A 183 -15.15 -12.93 54.50
N THR A 184 -16.15 -13.74 54.17
CA THR A 184 -16.87 -14.58 55.15
C THR A 184 -15.92 -15.58 55.82
N LEU A 185 -15.12 -16.30 55.05
CA LEU A 185 -14.12 -17.24 55.56
C LEU A 185 -13.11 -16.55 56.49
N GLY A 186 -12.60 -15.37 56.08
CA GLY A 186 -11.68 -14.59 56.92
C GLY A 186 -12.30 -14.18 58.25
N THR A 187 -13.60 -13.88 58.28
CA THR A 187 -14.34 -13.58 59.51
C THR A 187 -14.50 -14.83 60.39
N LEU A 188 -14.85 -15.96 59.78
CA LEU A 188 -15.05 -17.23 60.48
C LEU A 188 -13.75 -17.73 61.14
N PHE A 189 -12.60 -17.60 60.47
CA PHE A 189 -11.30 -17.97 61.04
C PHE A 189 -10.84 -17.01 62.16
N LYS A 190 -11.23 -15.74 62.11
CA LYS A 190 -10.88 -14.73 63.13
C LYS A 190 -11.77 -14.75 64.37
N SER A 191 -12.91 -15.46 64.36
CA SER A 191 -13.90 -15.44 65.44
C SER A 191 -13.42 -16.06 66.77
N GLY A 192 -12.25 -16.70 66.80
CA GLY A 192 -11.68 -17.34 67.99
C GLY A 192 -12.38 -18.63 68.42
N LYS A 193 -13.41 -19.09 67.69
CA LYS A 193 -14.09 -20.39 67.88
C LYS A 193 -14.31 -21.11 66.55
N PRO A 194 -13.24 -21.45 65.80
CA PRO A 194 -13.41 -22.03 64.48
C PRO A 194 -14.04 -23.45 64.55
N ASP A 195 -13.93 -24.17 65.68
CA ASP A 195 -14.62 -25.46 65.90
C ASP A 195 -16.15 -25.35 65.84
N ALA A 196 -16.71 -24.29 66.44
CA ALA A 196 -18.15 -24.03 66.41
C ALA A 196 -18.64 -23.65 64.99
N ASN A 197 -17.70 -23.23 64.13
CA ASN A 197 -17.97 -22.76 62.78
C ASN A 197 -17.58 -23.79 61.70
N ALA A 198 -17.14 -25.01 62.06
CA ALA A 198 -16.61 -25.99 61.12
C ALA A 198 -17.58 -26.32 59.96
N ALA A 199 -18.88 -26.39 60.24
CA ALA A 199 -19.91 -26.61 59.22
C ALA A 199 -20.04 -25.41 58.25
N GLN A 200 -19.95 -24.18 58.77
CA GLN A 200 -19.98 -22.97 57.95
C GLN A 200 -18.71 -22.83 57.11
N LEU A 201 -17.54 -23.08 57.69
CA LEU A 201 -16.27 -23.12 56.97
C LEU A 201 -16.32 -24.11 55.80
N THR A 202 -16.84 -25.31 56.05
CA THR A 202 -17.04 -26.33 55.02
C THR A 202 -17.95 -25.85 53.88
N SER A 203 -19.12 -25.28 54.22
CA SER A 203 -20.07 -24.78 53.23
C SER A 203 -19.49 -23.63 52.38
N GLU A 204 -18.82 -22.67 53.02
CA GLU A 204 -18.22 -21.52 52.35
C GLU A 204 -17.04 -21.93 51.45
N LEU A 205 -16.19 -22.86 51.88
CA LEU A 205 -15.11 -23.40 51.04
C LEU A 205 -15.64 -24.15 49.82
N GLN A 206 -16.71 -24.92 49.96
CA GLN A 206 -17.38 -25.58 48.84
C GLN A 206 -17.99 -24.57 47.86
N ALA A 207 -18.62 -23.52 48.38
CA ALA A 207 -19.19 -22.45 47.56
C ALA A 207 -18.10 -21.68 46.81
N LEU A 208 -17.00 -21.32 47.49
CA LEU A 208 -15.83 -20.70 46.90
C LEU A 208 -15.24 -21.56 45.77
N GLY A 209 -15.06 -22.87 46.01
CA GLY A 209 -14.59 -23.81 45.01
C GLY A 209 -15.47 -23.81 43.75
N LYS A 210 -16.80 -23.78 43.92
CA LYS A 210 -17.74 -23.66 42.79
C LYS A 210 -17.55 -22.34 42.05
N SER A 211 -17.55 -21.20 42.74
CA SER A 211 -17.37 -19.89 42.09
C SER A 211 -16.05 -19.79 41.32
N LEU A 212 -14.96 -20.36 41.83
CA LEU A 212 -13.68 -20.44 41.09
C LEU A 212 -13.81 -21.18 39.75
N THR A 213 -14.54 -22.30 39.71
CA THR A 213 -14.74 -23.03 38.44
C THR A 213 -15.52 -22.21 37.41
N THR A 214 -16.43 -21.34 37.87
CA THR A 214 -17.22 -20.50 36.95
C THR A 214 -16.39 -19.45 36.22
N VAL A 215 -15.25 -19.03 36.79
CA VAL A 215 -14.33 -18.06 36.17
C VAL A 215 -13.83 -18.54 34.82
N LEU A 216 -13.65 -19.86 34.65
CA LEU A 216 -13.11 -20.45 33.42
C LEU A 216 -14.19 -20.82 32.39
N THR A 217 -15.47 -20.84 32.78
CA THR A 217 -16.57 -21.33 31.94
C THR A 217 -17.47 -20.23 31.37
N GLN A 218 -17.36 -18.98 31.85
CA GLN A 218 -18.16 -17.88 31.33
C GLN A 218 -17.61 -17.43 29.95
N LYS A 219 -18.45 -17.59 28.92
CA LYS A 219 -18.24 -17.07 27.56
C LYS A 219 -18.87 -15.70 27.40
#